data_AF-A0A1I5TIJ1-F1
#
_entry.id   AF-A0A1I5TIJ1-F1
#
_cell.length_a   1.000
_cell.length_b   1.000
_cell.length_c   1.000
_cell.angle_alpha   90.00
_cell.angle_beta   90.00
_cell.angle_gamma   90.00
#
_symmetry.space_group_name_H-M   'P 1'
#
loop_
_entity.id
_entity.type
_entity.pdbx_description
1 polymer ?
#
loop_
_entity_poly.entity_id
_entity_poly.type
_entity_poly.pdbx_seq_one_letter_code
_entity_poly.pdbx_strand_id
1 'polypeptide(L)'
;MSSLFVEILKRAQAEKRMLGVRSNSSDGRFSVGYVVNFSDEMVMLRVINRDGMPTGVQSFNMEDIFQIDFDDRYIRNIELKEDNLDKVYAGIKSPAFMEQEYLTIPLLLARAMEAQQLVFLATQVGPDLYGRIQQFTDEHVLLNCYTEYGEHDGLATIRVDNIRNFIWSDEDTRMIELHLKLQELRRQ
;
A
#
# COMPACT_ATOMS: atom_id res chain seq x y z
N MET A 1 18.91 16.95 29.01
CA MET A 1 18.62 17.18 27.58
C MET A 1 17.72 16.06 27.12
N SER A 2 16.56 16.37 26.51
CA SER A 2 15.66 15.34 25.96
C SER A 2 16.38 14.61 24.82
N SER A 3 16.31 13.29 24.75
CA SER A 3 16.83 12.57 23.59
C SER A 3 15.98 12.91 22.36
N LEU A 4 16.57 12.83 21.16
CA LEU A 4 15.83 13.03 19.90
C LEU A 4 14.69 12.02 19.75
N PHE A 5 14.85 10.81 20.30
CA PHE A 5 13.77 9.82 20.36
C PHE A 5 12.58 10.33 21.17
N VAL A 6 12.81 10.88 22.37
CA VAL A 6 11.73 11.45 23.19
C VAL A 6 11.00 12.59 22.47
N GLU A 7 11.71 13.42 21.68
CA GLU A 7 11.08 14.48 20.89
C GLU A 7 10.16 13.92 19.81
N ILE A 8 10.59 12.89 19.08
CA ILE A 8 9.76 12.22 18.07
C ILE A 8 8.57 11.50 18.70
N LEU A 9 8.76 10.82 19.84
CA LEU A 9 7.67 10.16 20.57
C LEU A 9 6.60 11.18 21.02
N LYS A 10 7.02 12.32 21.59
CA LYS A 10 6.12 13.42 21.97
C LYS A 10 5.35 13.96 20.77
N ARG A 11 6.05 14.17 19.65
CA ARG A 11 5.46 14.68 18.42
C ARG A 11 4.40 13.72 17.87
N ALA A 12 4.73 12.44 17.73
CA ALA A 12 3.81 11.42 17.24
C ALA A 12 2.55 11.31 18.12
N GLN A 13 2.72 11.36 19.46
CA GLN A 13 1.62 11.35 20.40
C GLN A 13 0.72 12.60 20.27
N ALA A 14 1.31 13.78 20.14
CA ALA A 14 0.57 15.05 20.01
C ALA A 14 -0.20 15.13 18.69
N GLU A 15 0.41 14.68 17.59
CA GLU A 15 -0.18 14.67 16.25
C GLU A 15 -1.15 13.49 16.04
N LYS A 16 -1.22 12.54 16.98
CA LYS A 16 -1.94 11.26 16.86
C LYS A 16 -1.56 10.50 15.57
N ARG A 17 -0.26 10.46 15.30
CA ARG A 17 0.32 9.81 14.13
C ARG A 17 1.08 8.56 14.50
N MET A 18 1.17 7.65 13.55
CA MET A 18 1.97 6.45 13.70
C MET A 18 3.47 6.76 13.65
N LEU A 19 4.25 5.89 14.26
CA LEU A 19 5.69 5.80 14.06
C LEU A 19 6.11 4.34 13.92
N GLY A 20 7.29 4.12 13.34
CA GLY A 20 7.96 2.83 13.29
C GLY A 20 9.06 2.75 14.34
N VAL A 21 9.14 1.65 15.09
CA VAL A 21 10.22 1.36 16.03
C VAL A 21 11.01 0.16 15.53
N ARG A 22 12.34 0.28 15.53
CA ARG A 22 13.27 -0.84 15.34
C ARG A 22 14.07 -1.04 16.61
N SER A 23 14.09 -2.29 17.09
CA SER A 23 14.79 -2.66 18.32
C SER A 23 15.70 -3.86 18.12
N ASN A 24 16.77 -3.92 18.92
CA ASN A 24 17.76 -5.01 18.96
C ASN A 24 17.29 -6.23 19.77
N SER A 25 16.00 -6.33 20.09
CA SER A 25 15.42 -7.58 20.59
C SER A 25 15.75 -8.72 19.63
N SER A 26 15.85 -9.96 20.12
CA SER A 26 16.34 -11.16 19.40
C SER A 26 15.76 -11.40 18.00
N ASP A 27 14.67 -10.71 17.67
CA ASP A 27 13.88 -10.89 16.46
C ASP A 27 13.96 -9.67 15.50
N GLY A 28 14.74 -8.63 15.82
CA GLY A 28 14.95 -7.46 14.94
C GLY A 28 13.65 -6.78 14.50
N ARG A 29 12.60 -6.84 15.33
CA ARG A 29 11.23 -6.55 14.92
C ARG A 29 11.06 -5.06 14.62
N PHE A 30 10.68 -4.75 13.40
CA PHE A 30 10.09 -3.48 13.01
C PHE A 30 8.61 -3.49 13.38
N SER A 31 8.18 -2.52 14.18
CA SER A 31 6.77 -2.40 14.61
C SER A 31 6.27 -1.00 14.30
N VAL A 32 5.09 -0.89 13.70
CA VAL A 32 4.43 0.40 13.43
C VAL A 32 3.23 0.55 14.36
N GLY A 33 3.03 1.74 14.90
CA GLY A 33 1.87 1.99 15.77
C GLY A 33 1.80 3.38 16.36
N TYR A 34 0.76 3.59 17.16
CA TYR A 34 0.53 4.83 17.88
C TYR A 34 1.16 4.78 19.28
N VAL A 35 1.83 5.86 19.68
CA VAL A 35 2.38 6.00 21.03
C VAL A 35 1.24 6.09 22.05
N VAL A 36 1.12 5.08 22.90
CA VAL A 36 0.18 5.07 24.02
C VAL A 36 0.77 5.84 25.19
N ASN A 37 2.01 5.51 25.57
CA ASN A 37 2.75 6.17 26.65
C ASN A 37 4.26 5.92 26.48
N PHE A 38 5.10 6.74 27.11
CA PHE A 38 6.54 6.49 27.19
C PHE A 38 7.15 7.14 28.44
N SER A 39 8.31 6.63 28.86
CA SER A 39 9.18 7.16 29.89
C SER A 39 10.63 7.16 29.39
N ASP A 40 11.59 7.46 30.27
CA ASP A 40 13.01 7.33 29.94
C ASP A 40 13.46 5.86 29.78
N GLU A 41 12.67 4.90 30.29
CA GLU A 41 13.00 3.46 30.27
C GLU A 41 12.26 2.70 29.17
N MET A 42 10.99 3.04 28.90
CA MET A 42 10.13 2.26 28.00
C MET A 42 9.23 3.14 27.14
N VAL A 43 8.84 2.62 25.97
CA VAL A 43 7.74 3.13 25.15
C VAL A 43 6.72 2.02 24.92
N MET A 44 5.43 2.38 24.96
CA MET A 44 4.31 1.49 24.64
C MET A 44 3.62 1.96 23.37
N LEU A 45 3.46 1.05 22.41
CA LEU A 45 2.75 1.27 21.16
C LEU A 45 1.48 0.44 21.09
N ARG A 46 0.40 1.02 20.55
CA ARG A 46 -0.69 0.24 19.96
C ARG A 46 -0.26 -0.09 18.53
N VAL A 47 0.10 -1.35 18.30
CA VAL A 47 0.72 -1.83 17.06
C VAL A 47 -0.35 -2.07 15.99
N ILE A 48 -0.06 -1.60 14.79
CA ILE A 48 -0.84 -1.78 13.57
C ILE A 48 0.00 -2.62 12.60
N ASN A 49 -0.59 -3.64 11.98
CA ASN A 49 0.11 -4.43 10.97
C ASN A 49 0.10 -3.73 9.60
N ARG A 50 0.79 -4.32 8.61
CA ARG A 50 0.85 -3.82 7.23
C ARG A 50 -0.51 -3.74 6.51
N ASP A 51 -1.51 -4.44 7.04
CA ASP A 51 -2.87 -4.51 6.53
C ASP A 51 -3.75 -3.39 7.15
N GLY A 52 -3.16 -2.51 7.98
CA GLY A 52 -3.89 -1.42 8.65
C GLY A 52 -4.71 -1.88 9.85
N MET A 53 -4.53 -3.12 10.31
CA MET A 53 -5.29 -3.71 11.42
C MET A 53 -4.53 -3.61 12.75
N PRO A 54 -5.18 -3.22 13.86
CA PRO A 54 -4.57 -3.25 15.17
C PRO A 54 -4.34 -4.70 15.64
N THR A 55 -3.12 -5.01 16.04
CA THR A 55 -2.72 -6.38 16.44
C THR A 55 -2.46 -6.54 17.93
N GLY A 56 -2.12 -5.46 18.64
CA GLY A 56 -1.88 -5.52 20.08
C GLY A 56 -1.29 -4.25 20.66
N VAL A 57 -0.90 -4.34 21.93
CA VAL A 57 -0.13 -3.31 22.64
C VAL A 57 1.21 -3.91 23.01
N GLN A 58 2.30 -3.28 22.60
CA GLN A 58 3.66 -3.77 22.78
C GLN A 58 4.55 -2.73 23.45
N SER A 59 5.35 -3.17 24.42
CA SER A 59 6.38 -2.36 25.07
C SER A 59 7.75 -2.59 24.43
N PHE A 60 8.57 -1.55 24.41
CA PHE A 60 9.95 -1.58 23.98
C PHE A 60 10.81 -0.86 25.03
N ASN A 61 11.95 -1.44 25.40
CA ASN A 61 12.93 -0.73 26.21
C ASN A 61 13.57 0.36 25.35
N MET A 62 13.69 1.58 25.88
CA MET A 62 14.29 2.71 25.16
C MET A 62 15.76 2.46 24.80
N GLU A 63 16.48 1.66 25.60
CA GLU A 63 17.87 1.27 25.34
C GLU A 63 18.02 0.30 24.17
N ASP A 64 16.99 -0.51 23.89
CA ASP A 64 17.00 -1.49 22.80
C ASP A 64 16.61 -0.86 21.46
N ILE A 65 16.01 0.35 21.47
CA ILE A 65 15.60 1.06 20.27
C ILE A 65 16.82 1.72 19.63
N PHE A 66 17.10 1.33 18.40
CA PHE A 66 18.19 1.94 17.63
C PHE A 66 17.70 2.88 16.53
N GLN A 67 16.40 2.84 16.17
CA GLN A 67 15.82 3.71 15.15
C GLN A 67 14.31 3.90 15.37
N ILE A 68 13.88 5.15 15.15
CA ILE A 68 12.47 5.53 15.06
C ILE A 68 12.23 6.15 13.69
N ASP A 69 11.31 5.58 12.94
CA ASP A 69 10.84 6.08 11.65
C ASP A 69 9.57 6.90 11.89
N PHE A 70 9.49 8.12 11.36
CA PHE A 70 8.32 8.98 11.50
C PHE A 70 7.96 9.60 10.16
N ASP A 71 6.68 9.52 9.78
CA ASP A 71 6.13 10.18 8.60
C ASP A 71 6.79 9.76 7.26
N ASP A 72 7.24 8.51 7.16
CA ASP A 72 7.74 7.96 5.90
C ASP A 72 6.60 7.46 5.00
N ARG A 73 6.94 7.05 3.76
CA ARG A 73 5.95 6.55 2.79
C ARG A 73 5.24 5.29 3.27
N TYR A 74 5.93 4.40 3.99
CA TYR A 74 5.37 3.16 4.49
C TYR A 74 4.34 3.41 5.60
N ILE A 75 4.70 4.25 6.57
CA ILE A 75 3.83 4.66 7.69
C ILE A 75 2.59 5.38 7.15
N ARG A 76 2.76 6.35 6.24
CA ARG A 76 1.63 7.03 5.59
C ARG A 76 0.71 6.07 4.84
N ASN A 77 1.28 5.03 4.22
CA ASN A 77 0.50 4.01 3.52
C ASN A 77 -0.33 3.15 4.48
N ILE A 78 0.22 2.79 5.64
CA ILE A 78 -0.54 2.09 6.70
C ILE A 78 -1.62 3.01 7.28
N GLU A 79 -1.31 4.26 7.60
CA GLU A 79 -2.29 5.25 8.08
C GLU A 79 -3.46 5.37 7.08
N LEU A 80 -3.15 5.53 5.79
CA LEU A 80 -4.17 5.59 4.75
C LEU A 80 -5.03 4.33 4.69
N LYS A 81 -4.41 3.15 4.85
CA LYS A 81 -5.10 1.87 4.83
C LYS A 81 -6.02 1.69 6.03
N GLU A 82 -5.55 2.00 7.25
CA GLU A 82 -6.37 1.97 8.47
C GLU A 82 -7.60 2.89 8.35
N ASP A 83 -7.42 4.09 7.79
CA ASP A 83 -8.51 5.05 7.59
C ASP A 83 -9.53 4.63 6.52
N ASN A 84 -9.22 3.60 5.71
CA ASN A 84 -10.03 3.19 4.55
C ASN A 84 -10.20 1.66 4.45
N LEU A 85 -10.21 0.94 5.59
CA LEU A 85 -10.34 -0.52 5.62
C LEU A 85 -11.59 -1.03 4.87
N ASP A 86 -12.70 -0.30 4.92
CA ASP A 86 -13.92 -0.61 4.17
C ASP A 86 -13.68 -0.58 2.65
N LYS A 87 -12.96 0.42 2.14
CA LYS A 87 -12.65 0.53 0.71
C LYS A 87 -11.61 -0.48 0.26
N VAL A 88 -10.72 -0.90 1.15
CA VAL A 88 -9.62 -1.82 0.83
C VAL A 88 -10.07 -3.29 0.95
N TYR A 89 -10.93 -3.63 1.93
CA TYR A 89 -11.29 -5.01 2.22
C TYR A 89 -12.79 -5.33 2.10
N ALA A 90 -13.69 -4.36 2.22
CA ALA A 90 -15.12 -4.65 2.15
C ALA A 90 -15.62 -4.72 0.70
N GLY A 91 -16.48 -5.70 0.42
CA GLY A 91 -17.25 -5.72 -0.82
C GLY A 91 -16.41 -5.90 -2.08
N ILE A 92 -15.42 -6.79 -2.06
CA ILE A 92 -14.73 -7.25 -3.28
C ILE A 92 -15.79 -7.77 -4.25
N LYS A 93 -15.97 -7.07 -5.37
CA LYS A 93 -16.94 -7.42 -6.41
C LYS A 93 -16.19 -7.78 -7.69
N SER A 94 -16.50 -8.95 -8.23
CA SER A 94 -16.24 -9.26 -9.64
C SER A 94 -17.17 -8.41 -10.52
N PRO A 95 -16.67 -7.82 -11.61
CA PRO A 95 -17.54 -7.30 -12.66
C PRO A 95 -18.46 -8.39 -13.22
N ALA A 96 -19.73 -8.05 -13.49
CA ALA A 96 -20.73 -9.01 -13.96
C ALA A 96 -20.32 -9.78 -15.23
N PHE A 97 -19.56 -9.14 -16.14
CA PHE A 97 -19.09 -9.79 -17.37
C PHE A 97 -18.24 -11.04 -17.11
N MET A 98 -17.55 -11.10 -15.96
CA MET A 98 -16.69 -12.24 -15.63
C MET A 98 -17.48 -13.53 -15.37
N GLU A 99 -18.76 -13.41 -15.04
CA GLU A 99 -19.66 -14.55 -14.82
C GLU A 99 -20.50 -14.87 -16.07
N GLN A 100 -20.52 -13.97 -17.06
CA GLN A 100 -21.46 -14.02 -18.18
C GLN A 100 -20.79 -14.29 -19.52
N GLU A 101 -19.48 -14.03 -19.65
CA GLU A 101 -18.75 -14.09 -20.90
C GLU A 101 -17.60 -15.11 -20.85
N TYR A 102 -17.20 -15.60 -22.02
CA TYR A 102 -16.00 -16.42 -22.14
C TYR A 102 -14.75 -15.56 -21.95
N LEU A 103 -14.03 -15.78 -20.86
CA LEU A 103 -12.90 -14.95 -20.46
C LEU A 103 -11.66 -15.21 -21.31
N THR A 104 -11.14 -14.14 -21.92
CA THR A 104 -9.85 -14.11 -22.61
C THR A 104 -9.05 -12.90 -22.15
N ILE A 105 -7.72 -12.93 -22.28
CA ILE A 105 -6.88 -11.78 -21.93
C ILE A 105 -7.25 -10.52 -22.74
N PRO A 106 -7.48 -10.58 -24.08
CA PRO A 106 -7.95 -9.41 -24.83
C PRO A 106 -9.28 -8.85 -24.31
N LEU A 107 -10.24 -9.70 -23.92
CA LEU A 107 -11.49 -9.24 -23.32
C LEU A 107 -11.24 -8.51 -21.99
N LEU A 108 -10.41 -9.07 -21.11
CA LEU A 108 -10.07 -8.46 -19.83
C LEU A 108 -9.39 -7.10 -20.02
N LEU A 109 -8.47 -7.00 -20.99
CA LEU A 109 -7.80 -5.75 -21.37
C LEU A 109 -8.81 -4.71 -21.87
N ALA A 110 -9.72 -5.10 -22.76
CA ALA A 110 -10.77 -4.23 -23.28
C ALA A 110 -11.65 -3.68 -22.16
N ARG A 111 -12.17 -4.57 -21.29
CA ARG A 111 -13.03 -4.17 -20.18
C ARG A 111 -12.31 -3.29 -19.16
N ALA A 112 -11.05 -3.58 -18.86
CA ALA A 112 -10.26 -2.76 -17.94
C ALA A 112 -9.99 -1.36 -18.53
N MET A 113 -9.69 -1.28 -19.83
CA MET A 113 -9.51 -0.02 -20.53
C MET A 113 -10.79 0.82 -20.56
N GLU A 114 -11.93 0.21 -20.89
CA GLU A 114 -13.26 0.86 -20.88
C GLU A 114 -13.61 1.42 -19.49
N ALA A 115 -13.36 0.64 -18.44
CA ALA A 115 -13.65 1.02 -17.07
C ALA A 115 -12.61 1.97 -16.45
N GLN A 116 -11.50 2.25 -17.15
CA GLN A 116 -10.31 2.90 -16.57
C GLN A 116 -9.84 2.22 -15.28
N GLN A 117 -9.99 0.89 -15.22
CA GLN A 117 -9.64 0.08 -14.06
C GLN A 117 -8.12 -0.01 -13.94
N LEU A 118 -7.59 0.32 -12.75
CA LEU A 118 -6.24 -0.06 -12.39
C LEU A 118 -6.18 -1.57 -12.16
N VAL A 119 -5.29 -2.25 -12.87
CA VAL A 119 -5.11 -3.70 -12.80
C VAL A 119 -3.69 -4.04 -12.38
N PHE A 120 -3.51 -5.26 -11.90
CA PHE A 120 -2.21 -5.85 -11.66
C PHE A 120 -1.96 -6.98 -12.68
N LEU A 121 -0.91 -6.84 -13.48
CA LEU A 121 -0.50 -7.83 -14.47
C LEU A 121 0.73 -8.56 -13.95
N ALA A 122 0.53 -9.80 -13.53
CA ALA A 122 1.64 -10.68 -13.21
C ALA A 122 2.20 -11.26 -14.51
N THR A 123 3.50 -11.10 -14.74
CA THR A 123 4.17 -11.51 -15.98
C THR A 123 4.81 -12.89 -15.84
N GLN A 124 5.12 -13.52 -16.98
CA GLN A 124 5.95 -14.73 -17.00
C GLN A 124 7.42 -14.37 -16.93
N VAL A 125 7.82 -13.30 -17.64
CA VAL A 125 9.19 -12.78 -17.69
C VAL A 125 9.17 -11.28 -17.45
N GLY A 126 10.01 -10.82 -16.53
CA GLY A 126 10.16 -9.41 -16.19
C GLY A 126 9.44 -9.03 -14.90
N PRO A 127 9.27 -7.72 -14.64
CA PRO A 127 8.54 -7.24 -13.47
C PRO A 127 7.04 -7.41 -13.65
N ASP A 128 6.34 -7.66 -12.54
CA ASP A 128 4.89 -7.51 -12.50
C ASP A 128 4.51 -6.03 -12.44
N LEU A 129 3.34 -5.67 -12.98
CA LEU A 129 2.99 -4.27 -13.24
C LEU A 129 1.63 -3.90 -12.66
N TYR A 130 1.57 -2.82 -11.89
CA TYR A 130 0.32 -2.12 -11.58
C TYR A 130 0.11 -1.00 -12.59
N GLY A 131 -1.03 -0.98 -13.27
CA GLY A 131 -1.26 0.03 -14.29
C GLY A 131 -2.68 0.10 -14.84
N ARG A 132 -2.97 1.22 -15.52
CA ARG A 132 -4.17 1.38 -16.33
C ARG A 132 -3.84 1.14 -17.79
N ILE A 133 -4.69 0.38 -18.48
CA ILE A 133 -4.51 0.08 -19.90
C ILE A 133 -4.75 1.36 -20.71
N GLN A 134 -3.77 1.78 -21.52
CA GLN A 134 -3.91 2.92 -22.43
C GLN A 134 -4.36 2.48 -23.82
N GLN A 135 -3.78 1.39 -24.32
CA GLN A 135 -4.13 0.76 -25.60
C GLN A 135 -3.55 -0.65 -25.65
N PHE A 136 -4.06 -1.48 -26.55
CA PHE A 136 -3.51 -2.80 -26.83
C PHE A 136 -3.80 -3.22 -28.28
N THR A 137 -3.02 -4.18 -28.75
CA THR A 137 -3.21 -4.94 -29.98
C THR A 137 -3.31 -6.42 -29.64
N ASP A 138 -3.44 -7.29 -30.64
CA ASP A 138 -3.44 -8.74 -30.43
C ASP A 138 -2.13 -9.25 -29.81
N GLU A 139 -1.02 -8.52 -29.98
CA GLU A 139 0.30 -8.94 -29.54
C GLU A 139 0.84 -8.17 -28.34
N HIS A 140 0.45 -6.91 -28.15
CA HIS A 140 1.05 -6.02 -27.16
C HIS A 140 0.01 -5.22 -26.38
N VAL A 141 0.32 -4.89 -25.14
CA VAL A 141 -0.45 -3.95 -24.31
C VAL A 141 0.46 -2.84 -23.81
N LEU A 142 -0.02 -1.59 -23.87
CA LEU A 142 0.61 -0.42 -23.28
C LEU A 142 -0.13 -0.03 -21.99
N LEU A 143 0.62 0.07 -20.90
CA LEU A 143 0.13 0.47 -19.58
C LEU A 143 0.71 1.80 -19.14
N ASN A 144 -0.12 2.61 -18.48
CA ASN A 144 0.35 3.66 -17.59
C ASN A 144 0.57 3.08 -16.20
N CYS A 145 1.82 3.04 -15.75
CA CYS A 145 2.24 2.29 -14.56
C CYS A 145 2.30 3.16 -13.31
N TYR A 146 2.10 2.52 -12.15
CA TYR A 146 2.15 3.17 -10.85
C TYR A 146 2.98 2.35 -9.85
N THR A 147 3.65 3.04 -8.94
CA THR A 147 4.29 2.41 -7.78
C THR A 147 3.24 1.95 -6.77
N GLU A 148 3.65 1.11 -5.81
CA GLU A 148 2.80 0.68 -4.68
C GLU A 148 2.28 1.85 -3.81
N TYR A 149 2.91 3.03 -3.90
CA TYR A 149 2.50 4.26 -3.22
C TYR A 149 1.65 5.19 -4.10
N GLY A 150 1.20 4.72 -5.27
CA GLY A 150 0.37 5.48 -6.20
C GLY A 150 1.07 6.66 -6.87
N GLU A 151 2.40 6.62 -6.97
CA GLU A 151 3.17 7.55 -7.80
C GLU A 151 3.19 7.04 -9.24
N HIS A 152 3.16 7.96 -10.21
CA HIS A 152 3.27 7.60 -11.63
C HIS A 152 4.68 7.10 -11.96
N ASP A 153 4.77 5.89 -12.52
CA ASP A 153 6.04 5.19 -12.81
C ASP A 153 6.30 5.02 -14.32
N GLY A 154 5.66 5.85 -15.14
CA GLY A 154 5.89 5.87 -16.57
C GLY A 154 5.04 4.86 -17.34
N LEU A 155 5.51 4.53 -18.55
CA LEU A 155 4.81 3.66 -19.48
C LEU A 155 5.55 2.33 -19.64
N ALA A 156 4.80 1.24 -19.74
CA ALA A 156 5.34 -0.08 -20.04
C ALA A 156 4.57 -0.72 -21.20
N THR A 157 5.29 -1.29 -22.15
CA THR A 157 4.73 -2.14 -23.20
C THR A 157 5.17 -3.58 -22.96
N ILE A 158 4.22 -4.49 -22.82
CA ILE A 158 4.49 -5.92 -22.70
C ILE A 158 3.73 -6.71 -23.77
N ARG A 159 4.20 -7.93 -24.06
CA ARG A 159 3.48 -8.85 -24.94
C ARG A 159 2.27 -9.43 -24.21
N VAL A 160 1.16 -9.61 -24.91
CA VAL A 160 -0.07 -10.20 -24.37
C VAL A 160 0.17 -11.64 -23.89
N ASP A 161 1.01 -12.41 -24.60
CA ASP A 161 1.38 -13.78 -24.23
C ASP A 161 2.29 -13.87 -22.98
N ASN A 162 2.91 -12.75 -22.58
CA ASN A 162 3.70 -12.66 -21.35
C ASN A 162 2.82 -12.48 -20.10
N ILE A 163 1.52 -12.22 -20.24
CA ILE A 163 0.61 -12.06 -19.11
C ILE A 163 0.32 -13.45 -18.53
N ARG A 164 0.83 -13.70 -17.32
CA ARG A 164 0.60 -14.95 -16.58
C ARG A 164 -0.73 -14.91 -15.84
N ASN A 165 -0.94 -13.86 -15.06
CA ASN A 165 -2.20 -13.61 -14.34
C ASN A 165 -2.67 -12.18 -14.58
N PHE A 166 -3.97 -12.04 -14.83
CA PHE A 166 -4.66 -10.76 -14.88
C PHE A 166 -5.44 -10.57 -13.59
N ILE A 167 -5.03 -9.62 -12.75
CA ILE A 167 -5.67 -9.34 -11.47
C ILE A 167 -6.47 -8.05 -11.61
N TRP A 168 -7.79 -8.19 -11.66
CA TRP A 168 -8.71 -7.08 -11.86
C TRP A 168 -8.70 -6.10 -10.70
N SER A 169 -8.71 -6.63 -9.47
CA SER A 169 -8.61 -5.85 -8.25
C SER A 169 -8.11 -6.74 -7.11
N ASP A 170 -7.14 -6.23 -6.40
CA ASP A 170 -6.55 -6.75 -5.16
C ASP A 170 -6.36 -5.60 -4.16
N GLU A 171 -5.74 -5.90 -3.03
CA GLU A 171 -5.48 -4.92 -1.99
C GLU A 171 -4.64 -3.72 -2.50
N ASP A 172 -3.56 -4.01 -3.21
CA ASP A 172 -2.59 -3.00 -3.65
C ASP A 172 -3.18 -2.08 -4.73
N THR A 173 -3.91 -2.64 -5.70
CA THR A 173 -4.63 -1.82 -6.70
C THR A 173 -5.64 -0.89 -6.04
N ARG A 174 -6.35 -1.33 -4.99
CA ARG A 174 -7.28 -0.46 -4.25
C ARG A 174 -6.56 0.61 -3.45
N MET A 175 -5.40 0.31 -2.88
CA MET A 175 -4.55 1.30 -2.21
C MET A 175 -4.01 2.35 -3.18
N ILE A 176 -3.52 1.94 -4.35
CA ILE A 176 -3.05 2.86 -5.40
C ILE A 176 -4.21 3.78 -5.84
N GLU A 177 -5.40 3.24 -6.06
CA GLU A 177 -6.59 4.03 -6.40
C GLU A 177 -6.94 5.07 -5.32
N LEU A 178 -6.75 4.75 -4.04
CA LEU A 178 -6.92 5.73 -2.95
C LEU A 178 -5.88 6.85 -3.01
N HIS A 179 -4.61 6.52 -3.24
CA HIS A 179 -3.54 7.52 -3.41
C HIS A 179 -3.83 8.46 -4.58
N LEU A 180 -4.25 7.91 -5.73
CA LEU A 180 -4.57 8.70 -6.92
C LEU A 180 -5.72 9.68 -6.64
N LYS A 181 -6.81 9.22 -6.00
CA LYS A 181 -7.92 10.09 -5.61
C LYS A 181 -7.50 11.23 -4.68
N LEU A 182 -6.62 10.95 -3.72
CA LEU A 182 -6.10 11.98 -2.81
C LEU A 182 -5.24 13.01 -3.54
N GLN A 183 -4.44 12.60 -4.52
CA GLN A 183 -3.64 13.51 -5.33
C GLN A 183 -4.51 14.41 -6.21
N GLU A 184 -5.60 13.87 -6.77
CA GLU A 184 -6.57 14.66 -7.54
C GLU A 184 -7.25 15.73 -6.67
N LEU A 185 -7.67 15.37 -5.45
CA LEU A 185 -8.28 16.33 -4.50
C LEU A 185 -7.32 17.44 -4.07
N ARG A 186 -6.01 17.16 -3.98
CA ARG A 186 -4.99 18.17 -3.62
C ARG A 186 -4.64 19.13 -4.77
N ARG A 187 -5.03 18.81 -6.00
CA ARG A 187 -4.78 19.64 -7.19
C ARG A 187 -5.93 20.61 -7.50
N GLN A 188 -7.06 20.48 -6.81
CA GLN A 188 -8.23 21.37 -6.89
C GLN A 188 -8.14 22.48 -5.83
#